data_AF-A0A9W6CTC0-F1
#
_entry.id   AF-A0A9W6CTC0-F1
#
_cell.length_a   1.000
_cell.length_b   1.000
_cell.length_c   1.000
_cell.angle_alpha   90.00
_cell.angle_beta   90.00
_cell.angle_gamma   90.00
#
_symmetry.space_group_name_H-M   'P 1'
#
loop_
_entity.id
_entity.type
_entity.pdbx_description
1 polymer ?
#
loop_
_entity_poly.entity_id
_entity_poly.type
_entity_poly.pdbx_seq_one_letter_code
_entity_poly.pdbx_strand_id
1 'polypeptide(L)'
;MKVNLAQELRDVSGKPILTPPGPAGSDPEPVTVRYACTGALLAVGPRERDQTLDQKMRRHRLAKTIEAAGDYADLSAEDVVLLKECANTAWPTAVLGPLVDVLDPPAAPGAA
;
A
#
# COMPACT_ATOMS: atom_id res chain seq x y z
N MET A 1 6.55 -7.75 -11.11
CA MET A 1 5.99 -8.61 -10.04
C MET A 1 4.48 -8.40 -10.02
N LYS A 2 3.71 -9.48 -10.02
CA LYS A 2 2.25 -9.39 -10.02
C LYS A 2 1.71 -9.36 -8.60
N VAL A 3 0.93 -8.34 -8.26
CA VAL A 3 0.34 -8.13 -6.92
C VAL A 3 -1.18 -8.18 -7.01
N ASN A 4 -1.83 -8.89 -6.08
CA ASN A 4 -3.29 -8.86 -5.91
C ASN A 4 -3.69 -7.61 -5.11
N LEU A 5 -4.28 -6.63 -5.78
CA LEU A 5 -4.70 -5.37 -5.21
C LEU A 5 -5.99 -5.48 -4.38
N ALA A 6 -6.83 -6.48 -4.66
CA ALA A 6 -8.05 -6.74 -3.92
C ALA A 6 -7.82 -7.54 -2.61
N GLN A 7 -6.59 -8.00 -2.37
CA GLN A 7 -6.26 -8.74 -1.16
C GLN A 7 -6.46 -7.88 0.09
N GLU A 8 -7.18 -8.42 1.07
CA GLU A 8 -7.32 -7.84 2.40
C GLU A 8 -6.01 -7.97 3.18
N LEU A 9 -5.59 -6.87 3.82
CA LEU A 9 -4.52 -6.90 4.80
C LEU A 9 -5.06 -7.46 6.11
N ARG A 10 -4.29 -8.37 6.70
CA ARG A 10 -4.66 -9.06 7.95
C ARG A 10 -3.68 -8.70 9.05
N ASP A 11 -4.19 -8.56 10.26
CA ASP A 11 -3.38 -8.32 11.45
C ASP A 11 -2.56 -9.57 11.83
N VAL A 12 -1.76 -9.44 12.89
CA VAL A 12 -0.93 -10.54 13.42
C VAL A 12 -1.74 -11.74 13.93
N SER A 13 -3.06 -11.60 14.08
CA SER A 13 -4.00 -12.67 14.46
C SER A 13 -4.77 -13.23 13.26
N GLY A 14 -4.48 -12.77 12.04
CA GLY A 14 -5.15 -13.19 10.81
C GLY A 14 -6.51 -12.53 10.55
N LYS A 15 -6.91 -11.55 11.36
CA LYS A 15 -8.18 -10.83 11.18
C LYS A 15 -8.02 -9.67 10.19
N PRO A 16 -9.03 -9.35 9.37
CA PRO A 16 -8.98 -8.19 8.50
C PRO A 16 -8.71 -6.92 9.30
N ILE A 17 -7.77 -6.11 8.83
CA ILE A 17 -7.60 -4.74 9.32
C ILE A 17 -8.75 -3.92 8.72
N LEU A 18 -9.43 -3.11 9.54
CA LEU A 18 -10.57 -2.34 9.09
C LEU A 18 -10.21 -0.86 8.93
N THR A 19 -10.84 -0.20 7.96
CA THR A 19 -10.78 1.26 7.80
C THR A 19 -11.38 1.94 9.03
N PRO A 20 -10.96 3.17 9.35
CA PRO A 20 -11.68 3.95 10.36
C PRO A 20 -13.12 4.19 9.90
N PRO A 21 -14.08 4.33 10.84
CA PRO A 21 -15.47 4.64 10.51
C PRO A 21 -15.55 5.85 9.59
N GLY A 22 -16.29 5.73 8.50
CA GLY A 22 -16.42 6.81 7.53
C GLY A 22 -17.31 7.95 8.02
N PRO A 23 -17.35 9.07 7.28
CA PRO A 23 -18.33 10.12 7.53
C PRO A 23 -19.75 9.53 7.43
N ALA A 24 -20.64 9.95 8.35
CA ALA A 24 -22.00 9.43 8.49
C ALA A 24 -22.13 8.00 9.05
N GLY A 25 -21.10 7.46 9.69
CA GLY A 25 -21.20 6.18 10.42
C GLY A 25 -21.33 4.97 9.51
N SER A 26 -20.77 5.05 8.30
CA SER A 26 -20.60 3.88 7.45
C SER A 26 -19.75 2.82 8.17
N ASP A 27 -20.12 1.57 7.93
CA ASP A 27 -19.44 0.42 8.53
C ASP A 27 -17.96 0.39 8.11
N PRO A 28 -17.05 0.05 9.04
CA PRO A 28 -15.65 -0.20 8.71
C PRO A 28 -15.51 -1.29 7.64
N GLU A 29 -14.72 -1.02 6.61
CA GLU A 29 -14.44 -1.95 5.52
C GLU A 29 -13.03 -2.54 5.67
N PRO A 30 -12.77 -3.77 5.19
CA PRO A 30 -11.42 -4.31 5.14
C PRO A 30 -10.45 -3.41 4.35
N VAL A 31 -9.29 -3.13 4.94
CA VAL A 31 -8.17 -2.48 4.29
C VAL A 31 -7.59 -3.44 3.26
N THR A 32 -7.64 -3.04 1.98
CA THR A 32 -7.05 -3.79 0.88
C THR A 32 -5.63 -3.31 0.56
N VAL A 33 -4.86 -4.13 -0.16
CA VAL A 33 -3.56 -3.74 -0.72
C VAL A 33 -3.71 -2.49 -1.59
N ARG A 34 -4.77 -2.40 -2.42
CA ARG A 34 -5.11 -1.19 -3.20
C ARG A 34 -5.18 0.03 -2.29
N TYR A 35 -6.07 -0.01 -1.29
CA TYR A 35 -6.31 1.10 -0.39
C TYR A 35 -5.02 1.55 0.31
N ALA A 36 -4.25 0.59 0.81
CA ALA A 36 -3.00 0.89 1.50
C ALA A 36 -1.95 1.51 0.55
N CYS A 37 -1.78 0.96 -0.66
CA CYS A 37 -0.84 1.49 -1.64
C CYS A 37 -1.24 2.90 -2.12
N THR A 38 -2.49 3.11 -2.50
CA THR A 38 -2.93 4.40 -3.04
C THR A 38 -3.02 5.46 -1.96
N GLY A 39 -3.47 5.10 -0.75
CA GLY A 39 -3.40 5.95 0.43
C GLY A 39 -1.96 6.38 0.76
N ALA A 40 -0.99 5.45 0.71
CA ALA A 40 0.41 5.78 0.93
C ALA A 40 0.98 6.75 -0.12
N LEU A 41 0.70 6.49 -1.40
CA LEU A 41 1.20 7.31 -2.49
C LEU A 41 0.60 8.72 -2.48
N LEU A 42 -0.63 8.89 -1.99
CA LEU A 42 -1.35 10.17 -1.95
C LEU A 42 -1.31 10.86 -0.59
N ALA A 43 -0.77 10.21 0.45
CA ALA A 43 -0.66 10.79 1.78
C ALA A 43 0.19 12.07 1.77
N VAL A 44 -0.35 13.13 2.36
CA VAL A 44 0.40 14.37 2.61
C VAL A 44 1.24 14.17 3.87
N GLY A 45 2.49 13.76 3.68
CA GLY A 45 3.43 13.51 4.76
C GLY A 45 4.22 14.76 5.18
N PRO A 46 4.91 14.74 6.33
CA PRO A 46 5.76 15.83 6.80
C PRO A 46 6.82 16.27 5.78
N ARG A 47 7.29 15.33 4.95
CA ARG A 47 8.31 15.53 3.91
C ARG A 47 7.76 15.96 2.55
N GLU A 48 6.46 16.20 2.41
CA GLU A 48 5.89 16.58 1.10
C GLU A 48 6.42 17.93 0.58
N ARG A 49 6.82 18.83 1.50
CA ARG A 49 7.46 20.10 1.14
C ARG A 49 8.88 19.91 0.61
N ASP A 50 9.55 18.83 1.02
CA ASP A 50 10.92 18.52 0.61
C ASP A 50 10.97 17.73 -0.70
N GLN A 51 9.81 17.26 -1.20
CA GLN A 51 9.72 16.52 -2.45
C GLN A 51 9.74 17.44 -3.67
N THR A 52 10.52 17.07 -4.66
CA THR A 52 10.52 17.72 -5.99
C THR A 52 9.19 17.45 -6.71
N LEU A 53 8.88 18.27 -7.72
CA LEU A 53 7.71 18.05 -8.57
C LEU A 53 7.74 16.65 -9.22
N ASP A 54 8.90 16.21 -9.69
CA ASP A 54 9.05 14.90 -10.33
C ASP A 54 8.75 13.74 -9.37
N GLN A 55 9.18 13.84 -8.11
CA GLN A 55 8.85 12.85 -7.09
C GLN A 55 7.33 12.79 -6.83
N LYS A 56 6.67 13.94 -6.73
CA LYS A 56 5.21 14.02 -6.59
C LYS A 56 4.49 13.43 -7.80
N MET A 57 4.95 13.74 -9.01
CA MET A 57 4.38 13.21 -10.24
C MET A 57 4.62 11.70 -10.39
N ARG A 58 5.76 11.17 -9.94
CA ARG A 58 6.02 9.73 -9.90
C ARG A 58 5.01 9.03 -8.98
N ARG A 59 4.82 9.52 -7.76
CA ARG A 59 3.82 8.99 -6.81
C ARG A 59 2.41 9.02 -7.41
N HIS A 60 2.02 10.15 -7.99
CA HIS A 60 0.70 10.33 -8.60
C HIS A 60 0.47 9.39 -9.80
N ARG A 61 1.44 9.24 -10.70
CA ARG A 61 1.34 8.33 -11.86
C ARG A 61 1.20 6.88 -11.39
N LEU A 62 2.00 6.46 -10.42
CA LEU A 62 1.90 5.11 -9.87
C LEU A 62 0.53 4.87 -9.19
N ALA A 63 0.01 5.86 -8.45
CA ALA A 63 -1.32 5.76 -7.85
C ALA A 63 -2.41 5.58 -8.92
N LYS A 64 -2.34 6.35 -10.01
CA LYS A 64 -3.26 6.17 -11.15
C LYS A 64 -3.14 4.80 -11.80
N THR A 65 -1.92 4.28 -11.96
CA THR A 65 -1.70 2.93 -12.51
C THR A 65 -2.34 1.87 -11.62
N ILE A 66 -2.17 1.98 -10.29
CA ILE A 66 -2.77 1.05 -9.33
C ILE A 66 -4.30 1.15 -9.39
N GLU A 67 -4.87 2.37 -9.35
CA GLU A 67 -6.32 2.57 -9.44
C GLU A 67 -6.93 2.02 -10.75
N ALA A 68 -6.20 2.11 -11.87
CA ALA A 68 -6.65 1.59 -13.15
C ALA A 68 -6.41 0.08 -13.34
N ALA A 69 -5.52 -0.52 -12.57
CA ALA A 69 -5.23 -1.95 -12.63
C ALA A 69 -6.34 -2.71 -11.90
N GLY A 70 -7.13 -3.53 -12.61
CA GLY A 70 -8.33 -4.25 -12.11
C GLY A 70 -8.18 -4.92 -10.74
N ASP A 71 -7.99 -6.23 -10.64
CA ASP A 71 -7.68 -6.87 -9.34
C ASP A 71 -6.18 -7.10 -9.15
N TYR A 72 -5.41 -7.03 -10.24
CA TYR A 72 -3.98 -7.32 -10.24
C TYR A 72 -3.20 -6.22 -10.93
N ALA A 73 -2.05 -5.86 -10.37
CA ALA A 73 -1.08 -4.96 -10.99
C ALA A 73 0.27 -5.62 -11.17
N ASP A 74 0.92 -5.33 -12.29
CA ASP A 74 2.32 -5.65 -12.54
C ASP A 74 3.19 -4.47 -12.08
N LEU A 75 3.87 -4.63 -10.94
CA LEU A 75 4.73 -3.63 -10.34
C LEU A 75 6.20 -3.95 -10.60
N SER A 76 7.00 -2.94 -10.94
CA SER A 76 8.46 -3.07 -11.00
C SER A 76 9.07 -3.12 -9.59
N ALA A 77 10.33 -3.54 -9.48
CA ALA A 77 11.05 -3.49 -8.20
C ALA A 77 11.17 -2.05 -7.67
N GLU A 78 11.32 -1.07 -8.57
CA GLU A 78 11.37 0.34 -8.19
C GLU A 78 10.02 0.86 -7.66
N ASP A 79 8.90 0.40 -8.24
CA ASP A 79 7.56 0.75 -7.74
C ASP A 79 7.35 0.20 -6.33
N VAL A 80 7.82 -1.03 -6.07
CA VAL A 80 7.78 -1.65 -4.74
C VAL A 80 8.61 -0.85 -3.73
N VAL A 81 9.82 -0.44 -4.09
CA VAL A 81 10.66 0.41 -3.20
C VAL A 81 9.93 1.71 -2.88
N LEU A 82 9.42 2.41 -3.90
CA LEU A 82 8.68 3.65 -3.70
C LEU A 82 7.44 3.47 -2.82
N LEU A 83 6.69 2.38 -3.01
CA LEU A 83 5.52 2.05 -2.20
C LEU A 83 5.90 1.82 -0.74
N LYS A 84 6.96 1.06 -0.47
CA LYS A 84 7.44 0.80 0.90
C LYS A 84 7.87 2.10 1.60
N GLU A 85 8.59 2.98 0.90
CA GLU A 85 8.99 4.28 1.44
C GLU A 85 7.79 5.18 1.77
N CYS A 86 6.82 5.25 0.86
CA CYS A 86 5.60 6.02 1.09
C CYS A 86 4.77 5.42 2.24
N ALA A 87 4.61 4.10 2.26
CA ALA A 87 3.83 3.38 3.26
C ALA A 87 4.42 3.52 4.66
N ASN A 88 5.75 3.50 4.80
CA ASN A 88 6.43 3.71 6.08
C ASN A 88 6.09 5.07 6.71
N THR A 89 5.79 6.07 5.88
CA THR A 89 5.41 7.41 6.37
C THR A 89 3.90 7.53 6.61
N ALA A 90 3.09 6.85 5.79
CA ALA A 90 1.64 7.01 5.78
C ALA A 90 0.91 6.10 6.78
N TRP A 91 1.47 4.93 7.09
CA TRP A 91 0.78 3.87 7.81
C TRP A 91 1.47 3.49 9.12
N PRO A 92 0.70 3.14 10.16
CA PRO A 92 1.26 2.53 11.35
C PRO A 92 1.75 1.11 11.04
N THR A 93 2.64 0.58 11.90
CA THR A 93 3.21 -0.77 11.77
C THR A 93 2.17 -1.87 11.54
N ALA A 94 0.98 -1.72 12.16
CA ALA A 94 -0.12 -2.66 12.02
C ALA A 94 -0.58 -2.86 10.56
N VAL A 95 -0.49 -1.83 9.71
CA VAL A 95 -0.80 -1.90 8.27
C VAL A 95 0.47 -2.12 7.45
N LEU A 96 1.57 -1.47 7.84
CA LEU A 96 2.84 -1.52 7.11
C LEU A 96 3.39 -2.95 7.01
N GLY A 97 3.40 -3.72 8.11
CA GLY A 97 3.97 -5.07 8.11
C GLY A 97 3.30 -5.99 7.09
N PRO A 98 1.97 -6.23 7.20
CA PRO A 98 1.23 -7.06 6.25
C PRO A 98 1.31 -6.55 4.80
N LEU A 99 1.39 -5.23 4.59
CA LEU A 99 1.56 -4.67 3.25
C LEU A 99 2.94 -5.02 2.68
N VAL A 100 4.01 -4.92 3.47
CA VAL A 100 5.37 -5.27 3.04
C VAL A 100 5.45 -6.76 2.73
N ASP A 101 4.83 -7.63 3.53
CA ASP A 101 4.82 -9.08 3.26
C ASP A 101 4.14 -9.43 1.92
N VAL A 102 3.19 -8.61 1.47
CA VAL A 102 2.55 -8.78 0.16
C VAL A 102 3.40 -8.21 -0.98
N LEU A 103 4.03 -7.06 -0.76
CA LEU A 103 4.84 -6.39 -1.78
C LEU A 103 6.24 -7.02 -1.94
N ASP A 104 6.73 -7.68 -0.91
CA ASP A 104 8.08 -8.24 -0.84
C ASP A 104 8.05 -9.52 0.01
N PRO A 105 7.40 -10.58 -0.51
CA PRO A 105 7.17 -11.79 0.27
C PRO A 105 8.50 -12.41 0.70
N PRO A 106 8.62 -12.86 1.96
CA PRO A 106 9.83 -13.50 2.44
C PRO A 106 10.14 -14.72 1.56
N ALA A 107 11.43 -14.94 1.30
CA ALA A 107 11.88 -16.14 0.59
C ALA A 107 11.28 -17.37 1.27
N ALA A 108 10.61 -18.23 0.50
CA ALA A 108 9.96 -19.41 1.05
C ALA A 108 10.97 -20.23 1.86
N PRO A 109 10.64 -20.65 3.09
CA PRO A 109 11.54 -21.48 3.89
C PRO A 109 11.76 -22.81 3.16
N GLY A 110 12.96 -23.01 2.62
CA GLY A 110 13.37 -24.24 1.92
C GLY A 110 13.95 -24.09 0.51
N ALA A 111 14.20 -22.88 0.01
CA ALA A 111 14.87 -22.65 -1.28
C ALA A 111 16.42 -22.57 -1.19
N ALA A 112 17.03 -23.35 -0.29
CA ALA A 112 18.49 -23.45 -0.14
C ALA A 112 18.96 -24.90 -0.29
#